data_AF-A0A7V4WW13-F1
#
_entry.id   AF-A0A7V4WW13-F1
#
_cell.length_a   1.000
_cell.length_b   1.000
_cell.length_c   1.000
_cell.angle_alpha   90.00
_cell.angle_beta   90.00
_cell.angle_gamma   90.00
#
_symmetry.space_group_name_H-M   'P 1'
#
loop_
_entity.id
_entity.type
_entity.pdbx_description
1 polymer ?
#
loop_
_entity_poly.entity_id
_entity_poly.type
_entity_poly.pdbx_seq_one_letter_code
_entity_poly.pdbx_strand_id
1 'polypeptide(L)'
;MSDLISKLKKTIEESLDTARNNAQSLKELAEEYGKVARLKFELYQLQNAKKKKLELLGETVFPFLTENNYDGLRRHETLQILLDDIKNTNNEIELTQKAIEEAGEKDTTTEQSEEQEELKKKIEEVEGEIESRLNELKIVKQAIDKKKPKRSAVKKAKPASKK
;
A
#
# COMPACT_ATOMS: atom_id res chain seq x y z
N MET A 1 5.95 -45.18 8.78
CA MET A 1 5.64 -44.10 9.74
C MET A 1 6.68 -42.95 9.74
N SER A 2 7.94 -43.16 9.32
CA SER A 2 8.96 -42.08 9.27
C SER A 2 8.70 -40.99 8.21
N ASP A 3 7.97 -41.32 7.14
CA ASP A 3 7.73 -40.40 6.02
C ASP A 3 6.73 -39.26 6.35
N LEU A 4 5.78 -39.50 7.26
CA LEU A 4 4.88 -38.44 7.74
C LEU A 4 5.57 -37.48 8.71
N ILE A 5 6.39 -38.01 9.62
CA ILE A 5 7.09 -37.20 10.63
C ILE A 5 8.15 -36.31 9.96
N SER A 6 8.84 -36.82 8.95
CA SER A 6 9.81 -36.04 8.15
C SER A 6 9.14 -34.96 7.32
N LYS A 7 8.00 -35.24 6.67
CA LYS A 7 7.18 -34.22 6.00
C LYS A 7 6.70 -33.15 6.97
N LEU A 8 6.15 -33.54 8.13
CA LEU A 8 5.69 -32.61 9.16
C LEU A 8 6.82 -31.69 9.65
N LYS A 9 8.00 -32.27 9.90
CA LYS A 9 9.18 -31.51 10.33
C LYS A 9 9.62 -30.51 9.25
N LYS A 10 9.63 -30.94 7.98
CA LYS A 10 9.98 -30.08 6.86
C LYS A 10 8.99 -28.94 6.67
N THR A 11 7.69 -29.18 6.81
CA THR A 11 6.66 -28.13 6.73
C THR A 11 6.77 -27.14 7.90
N ILE A 12 7.14 -27.61 9.09
CA ILE A 12 7.39 -26.73 10.25
C ILE A 12 8.65 -25.88 10.02
N GLU A 13 9.73 -26.47 9.53
CA GLU A 13 10.96 -25.75 9.16
C GLU A 13 10.68 -24.69 8.08
N GLU A 14 9.97 -25.05 7.00
CA GLU A 14 9.54 -24.12 5.95
C GLU A 14 8.64 -22.99 6.51
N SER A 15 7.74 -23.30 7.45
CA SER A 15 6.90 -22.28 8.10
C SER A 15 7.70 -21.34 9.00
N LEU A 16 8.73 -21.85 9.69
CA LEU A 16 9.61 -21.06 10.55
C LEU A 16 10.53 -20.17 9.73
N ASP A 17 11.05 -20.66 8.61
CA ASP A 17 11.85 -19.86 7.69
C ASP A 17 11.00 -18.77 7.03
N THR A 18 9.76 -19.08 6.65
CA THR A 18 8.80 -18.08 6.15
C THR A 18 8.48 -17.04 7.22
N ALA A 19 8.20 -17.45 8.45
CA ALA A 19 7.94 -16.53 9.56
C ALA A 19 9.16 -15.64 9.88
N ARG A 20 10.38 -16.20 9.78
CA ARG A 20 11.62 -15.46 9.99
C ARG A 20 11.85 -14.42 8.89
N ASN A 21 11.62 -14.78 7.63
CA ASN A 21 11.73 -13.86 6.51
C ASN A 21 10.69 -12.74 6.64
N ASN A 22 9.43 -13.07 6.96
CA ASN A 22 8.38 -12.08 7.18
C ASN A 22 8.70 -11.12 8.34
N ALA A 23 9.26 -11.63 9.44
CA ALA A 23 9.68 -10.79 10.57
C ALA A 23 10.84 -9.85 10.20
N GLN A 24 11.74 -10.29 9.32
CA GLN A 24 12.82 -9.46 8.81
C GLN A 24 12.31 -8.37 7.87
N SER A 25 11.43 -8.70 6.93
CA SER A 25 10.76 -7.72 6.06
C SER A 25 9.95 -6.69 6.86
N LEU A 26 9.21 -7.13 7.89
CA LEU A 26 8.49 -6.21 8.79
C LEU A 26 9.42 -5.27 9.55
N LYS A 27 10.60 -5.74 9.93
CA LYS A 27 11.61 -4.91 10.59
C LYS A 27 12.17 -3.86 9.63
N GLU A 28 12.51 -4.26 8.41
CA GLU A 28 13.01 -3.36 7.35
C GLU A 28 11.97 -2.28 7.04
N LEU A 29 10.70 -2.68 6.86
CA LEU A 29 9.58 -1.77 6.67
C LEU A 29 9.43 -0.78 7.84
N ALA A 30 9.48 -1.27 9.09
CA ALA A 30 9.39 -0.41 10.27
C ALA A 30 10.54 0.61 10.37
N GLU A 31 11.76 0.22 10.00
CA GLU A 31 12.92 1.11 9.95
C GLU A 31 12.75 2.18 8.86
N GLU A 32 12.21 1.84 7.71
CA GLU A 32 11.94 2.77 6.60
C GLU A 32 10.82 3.75 6.94
N TYR A 33 9.70 3.27 7.49
CA TYR A 33 8.66 4.14 8.03
C TYR A 33 9.19 5.10 9.10
N GLY A 34 10.10 4.63 9.97
CA GLY A 34 10.76 5.47 10.96
C GLY A 34 11.60 6.57 10.33
N LYS A 35 12.35 6.28 9.26
CA LYS A 35 13.14 7.28 8.50
C LYS A 35 12.23 8.31 7.84
N VAL A 36 11.17 7.88 7.16
CA VAL A 36 10.20 8.77 6.51
C VAL A 36 9.48 9.65 7.53
N ALA A 37 9.04 9.09 8.66
CA ALA A 37 8.41 9.85 9.73
C ALA A 37 9.34 10.93 10.30
N ARG A 38 10.63 10.60 10.48
CA ARG A 38 11.64 11.56 10.92
C ARG A 38 11.84 12.70 9.91
N LEU A 39 11.95 12.39 8.61
CA LEU A 39 12.07 13.39 7.56
C LEU A 39 10.83 14.29 7.46
N LYS A 40 9.62 13.72 7.61
CA LYS A 40 8.38 14.52 7.65
C LYS A 40 8.33 15.46 8.85
N PHE A 41 8.81 15.01 10.00
CA PHE A 41 8.91 15.86 11.20
C PHE A 41 9.94 16.98 11.03
N GLU A 42 11.09 16.69 10.43
CA GLU A 42 12.11 17.67 10.08
C GLU A 42 11.58 18.72 9.09
N LEU A 43 10.87 18.29 8.04
CA LEU A 43 10.19 19.16 7.09
C LEU A 43 9.22 20.12 7.79
N TYR A 44 8.42 19.61 8.73
CA TYR A 44 7.49 20.43 9.52
C TYR A 44 8.22 21.51 10.34
N GLN A 45 9.37 21.17 10.95
CA GLN A 45 10.19 22.14 11.67
C GLN A 45 10.74 23.22 10.75
N LEU A 46 11.28 22.83 9.59
CA LEU A 46 11.81 23.76 8.59
C LEU A 46 10.75 24.72 8.06
N GLN A 47 9.53 24.22 7.80
CA GLN A 47 8.39 25.06 7.39
C GLN A 47 7.99 26.05 8.48
N ASN A 48 7.98 25.64 9.75
CA ASN A 48 7.74 26.54 10.87
C ASN A 48 8.85 27.59 11.03
N ALA A 49 10.12 27.20 10.84
CA ALA A 49 11.25 28.12 10.86
C ALA A 49 11.14 29.15 9.73
N LYS A 50 10.79 28.72 8.51
CA LYS A 50 10.51 29.61 7.38
C LYS A 50 9.42 30.62 7.70
N LYS A 51 8.30 30.17 8.30
CA LYS A 51 7.19 31.06 8.69
C LYS A 51 7.68 32.16 9.64
N LYS A 52 8.42 31.79 10.70
CA LYS A 52 8.97 32.76 11.65
C LYS A 52 9.94 33.75 11.00
N LYS A 53 10.79 33.29 10.08
CA LYS A 53 11.71 34.16 9.33
C LYS A 53 10.97 35.14 8.42
N LEU A 54 9.87 34.71 7.80
CA LEU A 54 9.00 35.57 6.99
C LEU A 54 8.23 36.60 7.83
N GLU A 55 7.77 36.22 9.03
CA GLU A 55 7.17 37.15 10.00
C GLU A 55 8.18 38.23 10.39
N LEU A 56 9.41 37.83 10.76
CA LEU A 56 10.49 38.77 11.08
C LEU A 56 10.85 39.68 9.89
N LEU A 57 10.78 39.17 8.66
CA LEU A 57 10.99 39.97 7.46
C LEU A 57 9.90 41.02 7.31
N GLY A 58 8.64 40.65 7.55
CA GLY A 58 7.52 41.58 7.61
C GLY A 58 7.73 42.67 8.66
N GLU A 59 8.08 42.29 9.89
CA GLU A 59 8.36 43.24 10.99
C GLU A 59 9.54 44.18 10.66
N THR A 60 10.56 43.68 9.98
CA THR A 60 11.73 44.47 9.59
C THR A 60 11.39 45.44 8.47
N VAL A 61 10.62 45.01 7.47
CA VAL A 61 10.33 45.78 6.25
C VAL A 61 9.19 46.78 6.46
N PHE A 62 8.19 46.42 7.27
CA PHE A 62 6.95 47.19 7.44
C PHE A 62 7.16 48.65 7.87
N PRO A 63 7.99 48.96 8.90
CA PRO A 63 8.24 50.35 9.31
C PRO A 63 8.78 51.23 8.18
N PHE A 64 9.75 50.71 7.41
CA PHE A 64 10.35 51.46 6.31
C PHE A 64 9.39 51.67 5.14
N LEU A 65 8.49 50.72 4.89
CA LEU A 65 7.43 50.90 3.88
C LEU A 65 6.42 51.96 4.30
N THR A 66 6.01 51.96 5.58
CA THR A 66 5.06 52.97 6.09
C THR A 66 5.63 54.39 6.05
N GLU A 67 6.94 54.53 6.22
CA GLU A 67 7.65 55.82 6.17
C GLU A 67 8.11 56.21 4.75
N ASN A 68 7.86 55.38 3.72
CA ASN A 68 8.40 55.52 2.37
C ASN A 68 9.94 55.64 2.33
N ASN A 69 10.63 55.05 3.30
CA ASN A 69 12.08 55.13 3.47
C ASN A 69 12.80 53.93 2.82
N TYR A 70 12.76 53.88 1.49
CA TYR A 70 13.34 52.78 0.72
C TYR A 70 14.88 52.74 0.79
N ASP A 71 15.53 53.89 0.91
CA ASP A 71 16.99 53.97 1.04
C ASP A 71 17.48 53.45 2.40
N GLY A 72 16.73 53.74 3.47
CA GLY A 72 16.96 53.17 4.79
C GLY A 72 16.79 51.66 4.82
N LEU A 73 15.74 51.16 4.16
CA LEU A 73 15.49 49.72 4.05
C LEU A 73 16.63 48.98 3.35
N ARG A 74 17.13 49.51 2.23
CA ARG A 74 18.24 48.91 1.46
C ARG A 74 19.55 48.86 2.24
N ARG A 75 19.75 49.78 3.18
CA ARG A 75 20.95 49.86 4.02
C ARG A 75 20.80 49.12 5.34
N HIS A 76 19.64 48.52 5.60
CA HIS A 76 19.38 47.81 6.84
C HIS A 76 20.26 46.56 6.93
N GLU A 77 21.17 46.54 7.89
CA GLU A 77 22.26 45.56 7.98
C GLU A 77 21.75 44.11 8.06
N THR A 78 20.63 43.88 8.75
CA THR A 78 20.09 42.53 8.96
C THR A 78 19.18 42.05 7.83
N LEU A 79 18.76 42.92 6.90
CA LEU A 79 17.82 42.56 5.85
C LEU A 79 18.43 41.54 4.89
N GLN A 80 19.69 41.76 4.49
CA GLN A 80 20.39 40.85 3.59
C GLN A 80 20.58 39.47 4.22
N ILE A 81 20.99 39.44 5.49
CA ILE A 81 21.18 38.20 6.26
C ILE A 81 19.86 37.42 6.34
N LEU A 82 18.75 38.12 6.63
CA LEU A 82 17.44 37.49 6.75
C LEU A 82 16.96 36.89 5.42
N LEU A 83 17.21 37.58 4.30
CA LEU A 83 16.89 37.06 2.97
C LEU A 83 17.71 35.81 2.62
N ASP A 84 19.01 35.83 2.93
CA ASP A 84 19.89 34.68 2.72
C ASP A 84 19.47 33.48 3.59
N ASP A 85 19.08 33.74 4.84
CA ASP A 85 18.56 32.74 5.76
C ASP A 85 17.25 32.12 5.30
N ILE A 86 16.35 32.90 4.70
CA ILE A 86 15.10 32.40 4.10
C ILE A 86 15.41 31.54 2.88
N LYS A 87 16.35 31.97 2.04
CA LYS A 87 16.79 31.22 0.86
C LYS A 87 17.40 29.87 1.26
N ASN A 88 18.24 29.86 2.28
CA ASN A 88 18.83 28.62 2.80
C ASN A 88 17.77 27.67 3.36
N THR A 89 16.82 28.17 4.16
CA THR A 89 15.71 27.32 4.64
C THR A 89 14.83 26.80 3.50
N ASN A 90 14.62 27.56 2.41
CA ASN A 90 13.91 27.04 1.25
C ASN A 90 14.66 25.88 0.57
N ASN A 91 15.99 26.00 0.43
CA ASN A 91 16.80 24.92 -0.13
C ASN A 91 16.75 23.66 0.75
N GLU A 92 16.84 23.82 2.08
CA GLU A 92 16.72 22.69 3.02
C GLU A 92 15.35 22.00 2.94
N ILE A 93 14.27 22.79 2.80
CA ILE A 93 12.91 22.27 2.57
C ILE A 93 12.86 21.45 1.29
N GLU A 94 13.38 21.96 0.18
CA GLU A 94 13.37 21.28 -1.12
C GLU A 94 14.18 19.97 -1.06
N LEU A 95 15.37 20.00 -0.45
CA LEU A 95 16.19 18.80 -0.25
C LEU A 95 15.49 17.75 0.61
N THR A 96 14.81 18.18 1.68
CA THR A 96 14.07 17.28 2.58
C THR A 96 12.84 16.69 1.88
N GLN A 97 12.13 17.49 1.08
CA GLN A 97 11.01 17.02 0.27
C GLN A 97 11.46 15.96 -0.74
N LYS A 98 12.56 16.23 -1.45
CA LYS A 98 13.15 15.26 -2.38
C LYS A 98 13.57 13.97 -1.69
N ALA A 99 14.17 14.06 -0.50
CA ALA A 99 14.54 12.87 0.29
C ALA A 99 13.32 12.04 0.73
N ILE A 100 12.17 12.68 0.99
CA ILE A 100 10.90 11.97 1.28
C ILE A 100 10.37 11.27 0.03
N GLU A 101 10.44 11.93 -1.13
CA GLU A 101 10.01 11.35 -2.41
C GLU A 101 10.86 10.14 -2.81
N GLU A 102 12.19 10.27 -2.74
CA GLU A 102 13.14 9.17 -3.00
C GLU A 102 12.95 7.98 -2.04
N ALA A 103 12.56 8.25 -0.80
CA ALA A 103 12.22 7.20 0.16
C ALA A 103 10.87 6.51 -0.16
N GLY A 104 9.92 7.21 -0.78
CA GLY A 104 8.61 6.64 -1.17
C GLY A 104 8.62 5.89 -2.51
N GLU A 105 9.51 6.23 -3.45
CA GLU A 105 9.59 5.54 -4.75
C GLU A 105 10.20 4.13 -4.66
N LYS A 106 11.06 3.88 -3.66
CA LYS A 106 11.63 2.54 -3.43
C LYS A 106 10.58 1.48 -3.08
N ASP A 107 9.46 1.87 -2.48
CA ASP A 107 8.40 0.97 -2.01
C ASP A 107 7.47 0.44 -3.12
N THR A 108 7.42 1.09 -4.29
CA THR A 108 6.36 0.82 -5.29
C THR A 108 6.81 -0.03 -6.47
N THR A 109 8.12 -0.11 -6.74
CA THR A 109 8.58 -0.56 -8.07
C THR A 109 8.98 -2.03 -8.13
N THR A 110 9.32 -2.68 -7.01
CA THR A 110 9.97 -4.00 -7.06
C THR A 110 9.15 -5.12 -6.40
N GLU A 111 8.60 -4.91 -5.20
CA GLU A 111 7.94 -6.01 -4.46
C GLU A 111 6.48 -6.26 -4.88
N GLN A 112 5.73 -5.21 -5.24
CA GLN A 112 4.34 -5.37 -5.65
C GLN A 112 4.19 -6.10 -7.00
N SER A 113 5.19 -6.04 -7.88
CA SER A 113 5.13 -6.67 -9.20
C SER A 113 5.29 -8.18 -9.12
N GLU A 114 6.25 -8.67 -8.32
CA GLU A 114 6.57 -10.10 -8.23
C GLU A 114 5.52 -10.88 -7.43
N GLU A 115 5.05 -10.32 -6.29
CA GLU A 115 3.96 -10.93 -5.52
C GLU A 115 2.63 -10.95 -6.30
N GLN A 116 2.32 -9.89 -7.06
CA GLN A 116 1.11 -9.89 -7.90
C GLN A 116 1.19 -10.90 -9.05
N GLU A 117 2.37 -11.12 -9.64
CA GLU A 117 2.56 -12.13 -10.67
C GLU A 117 2.45 -13.56 -10.11
N GLU A 118 3.02 -13.82 -8.94
CA GLU A 118 2.85 -15.11 -8.26
C GLU A 118 1.39 -15.37 -7.88
N LEU A 119 0.69 -14.36 -7.34
CA LEU A 119 -0.72 -14.48 -6.99
C LEU A 119 -1.58 -14.74 -8.23
N LYS A 120 -1.30 -14.07 -9.35
CA LYS A 120 -2.00 -14.35 -10.62
C LYS A 120 -1.80 -15.79 -11.10
N LYS A 121 -0.57 -16.31 -11.06
CA LYS A 121 -0.30 -17.72 -11.43
C LYS A 121 -1.05 -18.70 -10.53
N LYS A 122 -1.06 -18.46 -9.22
CA LYS A 122 -1.82 -19.30 -8.26
C LYS A 122 -3.33 -19.25 -8.53
N ILE A 123 -3.87 -18.10 -8.90
CA ILE A 123 -5.29 -17.96 -9.27
C ILE A 123 -5.60 -18.77 -10.53
N GLU A 124 -4.80 -18.64 -11.59
CA GLU A 124 -5.00 -19.39 -12.85
C GLU A 124 -4.95 -20.91 -12.63
N GLU A 125 -4.04 -21.39 -11.78
CA GLU A 125 -3.92 -22.81 -11.46
C GLU A 125 -5.17 -23.35 -10.74
N VAL A 126 -5.68 -22.58 -9.76
CA VAL A 126 -6.91 -22.92 -9.02
C VAL A 126 -8.14 -22.85 -9.93
N GLU A 127 -8.24 -21.87 -10.82
CA GLU A 127 -9.33 -21.78 -11.79
C GLU A 127 -9.36 -22.98 -12.72
N GLY A 128 -8.19 -23.43 -13.20
CA GLY A 128 -8.07 -24.65 -14.01
C GLY A 128 -8.51 -25.92 -13.26
N GLU A 129 -8.15 -26.05 -11.99
CA GLU A 129 -8.62 -27.16 -11.15
C GLU A 129 -10.14 -27.14 -10.94
N ILE A 130 -10.73 -25.96 -10.74
CA ILE A 130 -12.18 -25.78 -10.58
C ILE A 130 -12.90 -26.19 -11.86
N GLU A 131 -12.44 -25.75 -13.03
CA GLU A 131 -13.04 -26.13 -14.32
C GLU A 131 -12.98 -27.63 -14.58
N SER A 132 -11.84 -28.26 -14.26
CA SER A 132 -11.68 -29.71 -14.36
C SER A 132 -12.70 -30.45 -13.49
N ARG A 133 -12.82 -30.06 -12.21
CA ARG A 133 -13.79 -30.66 -11.29
C ARG A 133 -15.24 -30.41 -11.69
N LEU A 134 -15.56 -29.24 -12.25
CA LEU A 134 -16.90 -28.96 -12.77
C LEU A 134 -17.26 -29.87 -13.94
N ASN A 135 -16.30 -30.15 -14.83
CA ASN A 135 -16.51 -31.08 -15.94
C ASN A 135 -16.71 -32.52 -15.46
N GLU A 136 -15.92 -32.98 -14.49
CA GLU A 136 -16.13 -34.29 -13.85
C GLU A 136 -17.51 -34.41 -13.22
N LEU A 137 -17.94 -33.39 -12.45
CA LEU A 137 -19.27 -33.35 -11.84
C LEU A 137 -20.39 -33.37 -12.88
N LYS A 138 -20.19 -32.71 -14.03
CA LYS A 138 -21.15 -32.74 -15.15
C LYS A 138 -21.27 -34.13 -15.76
N ILE A 139 -20.16 -34.85 -15.92
CA ILE A 139 -20.13 -36.23 -16.39
C ILE A 139 -20.85 -37.16 -15.39
N VAL A 140 -20.55 -37.02 -14.09
CA VAL A 140 -21.20 -37.79 -13.02
C VAL A 140 -22.71 -37.54 -13.00
N LYS A 141 -23.14 -36.27 -13.10
CA LYS A 141 -24.56 -35.89 -13.16
C LYS A 141 -25.27 -36.56 -14.35
N GLN A 142 -24.67 -36.51 -15.54
CA GLN A 142 -25.23 -37.17 -16.73
C GLN A 142 -25.31 -38.70 -16.58
N ALA A 143 -24.34 -39.31 -15.91
CA ALA A 143 -24.36 -40.75 -15.63
C ALA A 143 -25.47 -41.13 -14.63
N ILE A 144 -25.74 -40.28 -13.64
CA ILE A 144 -26.83 -40.46 -12.66
C ILE A 144 -28.20 -40.28 -13.33
N ASP A 145 -28.37 -39.27 -14.18
CA ASP A 145 -29.64 -39.03 -14.88
C ASP A 145 -29.98 -40.14 -15.88
N LYS A 146 -28.98 -40.79 -16.49
CA LYS A 146 -29.16 -42.01 -17.31
C LYS A 146 -29.55 -43.26 -16.51
N LYS A 147 -29.27 -43.30 -15.20
CA LYS A 147 -29.58 -44.44 -14.31
C LYS A 147 -30.91 -44.34 -13.57
N LYS A 148 -31.65 -43.22 -13.65
CA LYS A 148 -33.00 -43.13 -13.05
C LYS A 148 -34.02 -43.87 -13.93
N PRO A 149 -34.67 -44.95 -13.45
CA PRO A 149 -35.79 -45.54 -14.18
C PRO A 149 -36.95 -44.54 -14.24
N LYS A 150 -37.56 -44.40 -15.42
CA LYS A 150 -38.81 -43.63 -15.62
C LYS A 150 -39.86 -44.14 -14.63
N ARG A 151 -40.07 -43.44 -13.52
CA ARG A 151 -41.26 -43.65 -12.67
C ARG A 151 -42.46 -43.20 -13.47
N SER A 152 -43.21 -44.18 -13.96
CA SER A 152 -44.47 -44.07 -14.67
C SER A 152 -45.47 -43.19 -13.94
N ALA A 153 -46.14 -42.32 -14.71
CA ALA A 153 -47.24 -41.48 -14.27
C ALA A 153 -48.37 -42.33 -13.65
N VAL A 154 -48.70 -42.06 -12.38
CA VAL A 154 -49.92 -42.56 -11.75
C VAL A 154 -51.09 -41.70 -12.26
N LYS A 155 -51.89 -42.27 -13.17
CA LYS A 155 -53.20 -41.72 -13.57
C LYS A 155 -54.11 -41.62 -12.33
N LYS A 156 -54.42 -40.41 -11.88
CA LYS A 156 -55.61 -40.17 -11.03
C LYS A 156 -56.84 -40.03 -11.94
N ALA A 157 -57.73 -41.00 -11.87
CA ALA A 157 -59.05 -40.95 -12.51
C ALA A 157 -59.95 -39.92 -11.81
N LYS A 158 -60.65 -39.10 -12.60
CA LYS A 158 -61.74 -38.21 -12.16
C LYS A 158 -62.93 -39.04 -11.61
N PRO A 159 -63.60 -38.63 -10.52
CA PRO A 159 -64.97 -39.04 -10.29
C PRO A 159 -65.91 -38.13 -11.09
N ALA A 160 -66.87 -38.75 -11.79
CA ALA A 160 -67.93 -38.09 -12.53
C ALA A 160 -68.96 -37.49 -11.59
N SER A 161 -69.30 -36.22 -11.80
CA SER A 161 -70.51 -35.60 -11.25
C SER A 161 -71.73 -36.11 -12.03
N LYS A 162 -72.75 -36.63 -11.35
CA LYS A 162 -74.12 -36.62 -11.87
C LYS A 162 -75.06 -36.02 -10.82
N LYS A 163 -75.90 -35.12 -11.32
CA LYS A 163 -77.14 -34.64 -10.72
C LYS A 163 -78.12 -35.78 -10.53
#